data_AF-A0A7C2IYD0-F1
#
_entry.id   AF-A0A7C2IYD0-F1
#
_cell.length_a   1.000
_cell.length_b   1.000
_cell.length_c   1.000
_cell.angle_alpha   90.00
_cell.angle_beta   90.00
_cell.angle_gamma   90.00
#
_symmetry.space_group_name_H-M   'P 1'
#
loop_
_entity.id
_entity.type
_entity.pdbx_description
1 polymer ?
#
loop_
_entity_poly.entity_id
_entity_poly.type
_entity_poly.pdbx_seq_one_letter_code
_entity_poly.pdbx_strand_id
1 'polypeptide(L)'
;MSGAQTLHAGDRVLVRDAAWRIANLQPVGNARVVAQLEPIDGNRRRPLSVVVPPECLVSLPTEDLCFDLNFISPIGPWRRAHEALRLTAVSEEGLLSGARFGRVTLEAYQVAPVLRVLAKPRPRLLIADDVGLGKTIEAGLCILELMARRRADRILVIVPPGLLDQW
;
A
#
# COMPACT_ATOMS: atom_id res chain seq x y z
N MET A 1 -37.80 -17.94 2.99
CA MET A 1 -37.26 -19.11 3.70
C MET A 1 -35.80 -19.27 3.28
N SER A 2 -34.89 -18.59 3.97
CA SER A 2 -33.46 -18.59 3.62
C SER A 2 -32.82 -19.79 4.29
N GLY A 3 -32.30 -20.73 3.51
CA GLY A 3 -31.59 -21.90 4.02
C GLY A 3 -30.42 -21.45 4.89
N ALA A 4 -30.36 -21.96 6.12
CA ALA A 4 -29.17 -21.85 6.96
C ALA A 4 -28.06 -22.62 6.26
N GLN A 5 -27.20 -21.92 5.51
CA GLN A 5 -26.00 -22.52 4.95
C GLN A 5 -25.07 -22.85 6.13
N THR A 6 -24.74 -24.13 6.26
CA THR A 6 -23.82 -24.62 7.28
C THR A 6 -22.42 -24.14 6.93
N LEU A 7 -21.84 -23.26 7.76
CA LEU A 7 -20.49 -22.72 7.55
C LEU A 7 -19.45 -23.71 8.11
N HIS A 8 -18.40 -23.95 7.35
CA HIS A 8 -17.32 -24.86 7.69
C HIS A 8 -15.96 -24.14 7.69
N ALA A 9 -14.97 -24.73 8.38
CA ALA A 9 -13.59 -24.29 8.25
C ALA A 9 -13.11 -24.51 6.81
N GLY A 10 -12.48 -23.50 6.21
CA GLY A 10 -12.09 -23.44 4.80
C GLY A 10 -12.98 -22.57 3.93
N ASP A 11 -14.22 -22.31 4.34
CA ASP A 11 -15.17 -21.52 3.56
C ASP A 11 -14.73 -20.06 3.44
N ARG A 12 -15.06 -19.44 2.30
CA ARG A 12 -14.89 -18.01 2.07
C ARG A 12 -16.13 -17.27 2.55
N VAL A 13 -15.94 -16.22 3.33
CA VAL A 13 -17.02 -15.41 3.89
C VAL A 13 -16.72 -13.93 3.78
N LEU A 14 -17.75 -13.13 3.53
CA LEU A 14 -17.69 -11.68 3.60
C LEU A 14 -18.06 -11.23 5.02
N VAL A 15 -17.17 -10.49 5.66
CA VAL A 15 -17.34 -9.89 6.99
C VAL A 15 -16.75 -8.49 6.99
N ARG A 16 -17.57 -7.49 7.37
CA ARG A 16 -17.18 -6.07 7.36
C ARG A 16 -16.61 -5.61 6.02
N ASP A 17 -17.38 -5.87 4.95
CA ASP A 17 -17.06 -5.48 3.58
C ASP A 17 -15.71 -6.04 3.06
N ALA A 18 -15.26 -7.16 3.63
CA ALA A 18 -14.01 -7.80 3.26
C ALA A 18 -14.14 -9.31 3.21
N ALA A 19 -13.42 -9.93 2.28
CA ALA A 19 -13.37 -11.37 2.10
C ALA A 19 -12.36 -12.00 3.07
N TRP A 20 -12.82 -13.03 3.79
CA TRP A 20 -12.05 -13.80 4.75
C TRP A 20 -12.24 -15.28 4.51
N ARG A 21 -11.24 -16.07 4.89
CA ARG A 21 -11.34 -17.53 4.96
C ARG A 21 -11.57 -17.92 6.42
N ILE A 22 -12.55 -18.78 6.68
CA ILE A 22 -12.76 -19.35 8.01
C ILE A 22 -11.60 -20.30 8.31
N ALA A 23 -10.71 -19.93 9.22
CA ALA A 23 -9.65 -20.81 9.70
C ALA A 23 -10.17 -21.82 10.73
N ASN A 24 -11.06 -21.37 11.63
CA ASN A 24 -11.62 -22.20 12.67
C ASN A 24 -12.98 -21.67 13.16
N LEU A 25 -13.84 -22.58 13.62
CA LEU A 25 -15.12 -22.27 14.26
C LEU A 25 -15.16 -22.93 15.64
N GLN A 26 -15.17 -22.12 16.70
CA GLN A 26 -15.26 -22.60 18.07
C GLN A 26 -16.67 -22.32 18.64
N PRO A 27 -17.45 -23.35 18.99
CA PRO A 27 -18.75 -23.13 19.63
C PRO A 27 -18.57 -22.52 21.03
N VAL A 28 -19.35 -21.48 21.33
CA VAL A 28 -19.37 -20.80 22.63
C VAL A 28 -20.81 -20.79 23.14
N GLY A 29 -21.12 -21.73 24.03
CA GLY A 29 -22.48 -21.96 24.53
C GLY A 29 -23.39 -22.63 23.49
N ASN A 30 -24.70 -22.50 23.66
CA ASN A 30 -25.67 -23.30 22.90
C ASN A 30 -26.04 -22.73 21.52
N ALA A 31 -25.70 -21.47 21.21
CA ALA A 31 -26.18 -20.80 19.99
C ALA A 31 -25.21 -19.77 19.39
N ARG A 32 -23.95 -19.71 19.85
CA ARG A 32 -22.94 -18.80 19.30
C ARG A 32 -21.68 -19.57 18.90
N VAL A 33 -21.02 -19.08 17.87
CA VAL A 33 -19.71 -19.56 17.43
C VAL A 33 -18.74 -18.40 17.33
N VAL A 34 -17.48 -18.65 17.68
CA VAL A 34 -16.36 -17.75 17.41
C VAL A 34 -15.70 -18.22 16.12
N ALA A 35 -15.81 -17.40 15.07
CA ALA A 35 -15.14 -17.64 13.81
C ALA A 35 -13.79 -16.94 13.82
N GLN A 36 -12.72 -17.73 13.67
CA GLN A 36 -11.38 -17.23 13.40
C GLN A 36 -11.21 -17.09 11.89
N LEU A 37 -10.88 -15.89 11.44
CA LEU A 37 -10.88 -15.47 10.06
C LEU A 37 -9.47 -15.08 9.62
N GLU A 38 -9.03 -15.64 8.50
CA GLU A 38 -7.76 -15.31 7.84
C GLU A 38 -8.01 -14.48 6.58
N PRO A 39 -7.12 -13.55 6.22
CA PRO A 39 -7.23 -12.80 4.97
C PRO A 39 -7.04 -13.72 3.75
N ILE A 40 -7.90 -13.60 2.74
CA ILE A 40 -7.82 -14.37 1.48
C ILE A 40 -6.79 -13.78 0.52
N ASP A 41 -6.75 -12.46 0.43
CA ASP A 41 -5.78 -11.76 -0.40
C ASP A 41 -4.53 -11.47 0.44
N GLY A 42 -3.35 -11.40 -0.18
CA GLY A 42 -2.08 -10.97 0.44
C GLY A 42 -2.09 -9.54 1.03
N ASN A 43 -3.27 -9.00 1.28
CA ASN A 43 -3.55 -7.83 2.06
C ASN A 43 -2.98 -8.02 3.48
N ARG A 44 -2.27 -7.01 3.99
CA ARG A 44 -1.58 -7.00 5.31
C ARG A 44 -2.52 -7.07 6.53
N ARG A 45 -3.74 -7.57 6.36
CA ARG A 45 -4.74 -7.66 7.43
C ARG A 45 -4.32 -8.74 8.42
N ARG A 46 -4.46 -8.44 9.71
CA ARG A 46 -4.25 -9.44 10.76
C ARG A 46 -5.46 -10.39 10.79
N PRO A 47 -5.27 -11.64 11.23
CA PRO A 47 -6.38 -12.53 11.51
C PRO A 47 -7.41 -11.86 12.43
N LEU A 48 -8.68 -12.09 12.16
CA LEU A 48 -9.80 -11.50 12.89
C LEU A 48 -10.58 -12.61 13.60
N SER A 49 -11.02 -12.38 14.84
CA SER A 49 -11.93 -13.28 15.54
C SER A 49 -13.25 -12.56 15.77
N VAL A 50 -14.36 -13.15 15.30
CA VAL A 50 -15.71 -12.57 15.43
C VAL A 50 -16.67 -13.56 16.09
N VAL A 51 -17.64 -13.04 16.84
CA VAL A 51 -18.71 -13.84 17.44
C VAL A 51 -19.95 -13.77 16.56
N VAL A 52 -20.48 -14.93 16.22
CA VAL A 52 -21.62 -15.09 15.31
C VAL A 52 -22.71 -15.87 16.04
N PRO A 53 -23.89 -15.26 16.29
CA PRO A 53 -24.26 -13.83 16.19
C PRO A 53 -23.59 -12.92 17.25
N PRO A 54 -23.52 -11.57 17.07
CA PRO A 54 -24.29 -10.74 16.11
C PRO A 54 -23.64 -10.48 14.76
N GLU A 55 -22.35 -10.81 14.59
CA GLU A 55 -21.70 -10.61 13.29
C GLU A 55 -22.35 -11.54 12.25
N CYS A 56 -22.58 -11.05 11.04
CA CYS A 56 -23.21 -11.83 9.97
C CYS A 56 -22.13 -12.31 8.99
N LEU A 57 -21.93 -13.62 8.90
CA LEU A 57 -21.05 -14.25 7.91
C LEU A 57 -21.86 -14.48 6.63
N VAL A 58 -21.53 -13.76 5.55
CA VAL A 58 -22.13 -14.00 4.23
C VAL A 58 -21.22 -14.95 3.47
N SER A 59 -21.70 -16.15 3.14
CA SER A 59 -20.94 -17.12 2.34
C SER A 59 -20.62 -16.53 0.96
N LEU A 60 -19.34 -16.53 0.61
CA LEU A 60 -18.87 -16.22 -0.74
C LEU A 60 -18.76 -17.54 -1.50
N PRO A 61 -19.09 -17.57 -2.80
CA PRO A 61 -18.93 -18.79 -3.60
C PRO A 61 -17.48 -19.26 -3.51
N THR A 62 -17.30 -20.51 -3.08
CA THR A 62 -16.03 -21.21 -3.24
C THR A 62 -15.88 -21.42 -4.74
N GLU A 63 -15.11 -20.57 -5.40
CA GLU A 63 -14.67 -20.84 -6.76
C GLU A 63 -13.76 -22.06 -6.69
N ASP A 64 -14.23 -23.19 -7.21
CA ASP A 64 -13.34 -24.30 -7.53
C ASP A 64 -12.22 -23.75 -8.41
N LEU A 65 -10.97 -24.07 -8.07
CA LEU A 65 -9.81 -23.72 -8.89
C LEU A 65 -9.94 -24.44 -10.24
N CYS A 66 -10.63 -23.81 -11.17
CA CYS A 66 -10.75 -24.27 -12.54
C CYS A 66 -9.46 -23.87 -13.28
N PHE A 67 -8.59 -24.85 -13.51
CA PHE A 67 -7.48 -24.71 -14.44
C PHE A 67 -8.00 -24.92 -15.86
N ASP A 68 -8.70 -23.92 -16.39
CA ASP A 68 -9.07 -23.90 -17.81
C ASP A 68 -7.93 -23.28 -18.62
N LEU A 69 -7.35 -24.07 -19.53
CA LEU A 69 -6.32 -23.61 -20.46
C LEU A 69 -6.82 -22.47 -21.37
N ASN A 70 -8.14 -22.34 -21.56
CA ASN A 70 -8.75 -21.22 -22.29
C ASN A 70 -8.75 -19.91 -21.50
N PHE A 71 -8.57 -19.96 -20.18
CA PHE A 71 -8.39 -18.80 -19.30
C PHE A 71 -6.92 -18.43 -19.08
N ILE A 72 -5.98 -19.14 -19.72
CA ILE A 72 -4.60 -18.68 -19.79
C ILE A 72 -4.60 -17.35 -20.54
N SER A 73 -4.36 -16.27 -19.79
CA SER A 73 -4.19 -14.95 -20.39
C SER A 73 -3.23 -15.04 -21.57
N PRO A 74 -3.58 -14.50 -22.75
CA PRO A 74 -2.68 -14.53 -23.89
C PRO A 74 -1.32 -13.97 -23.52
N ILE A 75 -0.26 -14.48 -24.15
CA ILE A 75 1.11 -14.08 -23.80
C ILE A 75 1.36 -12.58 -24.00
N GLY A 76 0.55 -11.89 -24.82
CA GLY A 76 0.62 -10.45 -25.05
C GLY A 76 0.37 -9.62 -23.77
N PRO A 77 -0.83 -9.69 -23.16
CA PRO A 77 -1.10 -9.10 -21.84
C PRO A 77 -0.06 -9.44 -20.77
N TRP A 78 0.34 -10.72 -20.66
CA TRP A 78 1.36 -11.15 -19.71
C TRP A 78 2.71 -10.46 -19.98
N ARG A 79 3.16 -10.44 -21.24
CA ARG A 79 4.40 -9.79 -21.65
C ARG A 79 4.38 -8.29 -21.37
N ARG A 80 3.26 -7.62 -21.66
CA ARG A 80 3.09 -6.19 -21.37
C ARG A 80 3.12 -5.91 -19.86
N ALA A 81 2.43 -6.71 -19.06
CA ALA A 81 2.46 -6.58 -17.60
C ALA A 81 3.88 -6.83 -17.06
N HIS A 82 4.57 -7.86 -17.56
CA HIS A 82 5.94 -8.17 -17.19
C HIS A 82 6.91 -7.06 -17.63
N GLU A 83 6.73 -6.49 -18.81
CA GLU A 83 7.51 -5.36 -19.31
C GLU A 83 7.27 -4.10 -18.46
N ALA A 84 6.02 -3.78 -18.12
CA ALA A 84 5.70 -2.69 -17.19
C ALA A 84 6.34 -2.90 -15.81
N LEU A 85 6.34 -4.14 -15.31
CA LEU A 85 7.05 -4.50 -14.08
C LEU A 85 8.56 -4.34 -14.22
N ARG A 86 9.15 -4.69 -15.37
CA ARG A 86 10.59 -4.46 -15.61
C ARG A 86 10.93 -2.98 -15.69
N LEU A 87 10.09 -2.17 -16.31
CA LEU A 87 10.27 -0.71 -16.39
C LEU A 87 10.16 -0.04 -15.01
N THR A 88 9.33 -0.58 -14.12
CA THR A 88 9.22 -0.11 -12.73
C THR A 88 10.30 -0.70 -11.81
N ALA A 89 10.78 -1.91 -12.10
CA ALA A 89 11.90 -2.55 -11.40
C ALA A 89 13.26 -1.93 -11.77
N VAL A 90 13.36 -1.29 -12.93
CA VAL A 90 14.50 -0.44 -13.26
C VAL A 90 14.37 0.87 -12.46
N SER A 91 14.79 0.87 -11.19
CA SER A 91 15.43 2.01 -10.51
C SER A 91 15.47 1.84 -8.98
N GLU A 92 16.58 1.37 -8.43
CA GLU A 92 16.94 1.63 -7.03
C GLU A 92 18.37 2.19 -6.82
N GLU A 93 19.24 2.15 -7.84
CA GLU A 93 20.70 2.38 -7.65
C GLU A 93 21.18 3.79 -8.08
N GLY A 94 20.29 4.65 -8.58
CA GLY A 94 20.64 6.03 -8.92
C GLY A 94 20.79 6.93 -7.68
N LEU A 95 21.67 7.93 -7.76
CA LEU A 95 21.92 8.90 -6.67
C LEU A 95 20.65 9.63 -6.20
N LEU A 96 19.68 9.84 -7.11
CA LEU A 96 18.37 10.45 -6.85
C LEU A 96 17.27 9.66 -7.59
N SER A 97 16.51 8.84 -6.86
CA SER A 97 15.42 8.04 -7.44
C SER A 97 14.12 8.85 -7.55
N GLY A 98 13.83 9.69 -6.55
CA GLY A 98 12.64 10.53 -6.47
C GLY A 98 12.69 11.79 -7.33
N ALA A 99 13.89 12.33 -7.60
CA ALA A 99 14.04 13.57 -8.38
C ALA A 99 13.60 13.42 -9.85
N ARG A 100 13.56 12.20 -10.38
CA ARG A 100 13.07 11.89 -11.74
C ARG A 100 11.59 12.20 -11.93
N PHE A 101 10.82 12.30 -10.84
CA PHE A 101 9.40 12.65 -10.86
C PHE A 101 9.16 14.16 -10.76
N GLY A 102 10.20 14.95 -10.48
CA GLY A 102 10.11 16.42 -10.46
C GLY A 102 10.21 16.99 -11.87
N ARG A 103 9.30 17.91 -12.23
CA ARG A 103 9.41 18.74 -13.44
C ARG A 103 10.39 19.91 -13.23
N VAL A 104 11.62 19.61 -12.80
CA VAL A 104 12.61 20.63 -12.42
C VAL A 104 13.98 20.29 -12.97
N THR A 105 14.65 21.27 -13.57
CA THR A 105 16.09 21.19 -13.89
C THR A 105 16.86 21.40 -12.59
N LEU A 106 17.61 20.40 -12.17
CA LEU A 106 18.31 20.40 -10.89
C LEU A 106 19.65 21.10 -10.99
N GLU A 107 19.91 21.99 -10.05
CA GLU A 107 21.26 22.53 -9.84
C GLU A 107 22.06 21.64 -8.90
N ALA A 108 23.38 21.56 -9.12
CA ALA A 108 24.25 20.67 -8.35
C ALA A 108 24.18 20.90 -6.84
N TYR A 109 24.00 22.16 -6.40
CA TYR A 109 23.90 22.50 -4.98
C TYR A 109 22.61 21.96 -4.33
N GLN A 110 21.51 21.84 -5.08
CA GLN A 110 20.21 21.38 -4.59
C GLN A 110 20.19 19.88 -4.23
N VAL A 111 21.23 19.14 -4.65
CA VAL A 111 21.41 17.71 -4.34
C VAL A 111 21.97 17.51 -2.93
N ALA A 112 22.76 18.45 -2.41
CA ALA A 112 23.42 18.30 -1.12
C ALA A 112 22.45 18.12 0.07
N PRO A 113 21.32 18.85 0.17
CA PRO A 113 20.28 18.61 1.18
C PRO A 113 19.72 17.18 1.13
N VAL A 114 19.48 16.64 -0.06
CA VAL A 114 18.91 15.31 -0.25
C VAL A 114 19.86 14.23 0.28
N LEU A 115 21.14 14.31 -0.07
CA LEU A 115 22.15 13.38 0.43
C LEU A 115 22.28 13.43 1.97
N ARG A 116 22.21 14.62 2.55
CA ARG A 116 22.24 14.81 4.02
C ARG A 116 21.01 14.22 4.70
N VAL A 117 19.82 14.32 4.10
CA VAL A 117 18.59 13.70 4.59
C VAL A 117 18.68 12.18 4.54
N LEU A 118 19.19 11.62 3.44
CA LEU A 118 19.31 10.18 3.26
C LEU A 118 20.28 9.52 4.23
N ALA A 119 21.41 10.18 4.52
CA ALA A 119 22.43 9.69 5.45
C ALA A 119 21.96 9.58 6.91
N LYS A 120 20.84 10.23 7.28
CA LYS A 120 20.30 10.20 8.65
C LYS A 120 19.22 9.13 8.78
N PRO A 121 19.30 8.20 9.75
CA PRO A 121 18.23 7.20 9.98
C PRO A 121 16.87 7.84 10.29
N ARG A 122 16.87 8.93 11.07
CA ARG A 122 15.71 9.79 11.35
C ARG A 122 16.01 11.20 10.81
N PRO A 123 15.52 11.56 9.62
CA PRO A 123 15.90 12.82 8.99
C PRO A 123 15.36 14.02 9.77
N ARG A 124 16.27 14.90 10.17
CA ARG A 124 16.00 16.26 10.66
C ARG A 124 17.01 17.16 9.97
N LEU A 125 16.53 18.09 9.16
CA LEU A 125 17.37 19.00 8.38
C LEU A 125 16.78 20.41 8.47
N LEU A 126 17.66 21.39 8.62
CA LEU A 126 17.37 22.80 8.42
C LEU A 126 18.05 23.22 7.10
N ILE A 127 17.27 23.71 6.15
CA ILE A 127 17.78 24.30 4.90
C ILE A 127 17.77 25.81 5.08
N ALA A 128 18.95 26.41 5.09
CA ALA A 128 19.15 27.81 5.47
C ALA A 128 20.06 28.55 4.47
N ASP A 129 20.02 28.16 3.20
CA ASP A 129 20.73 28.84 2.11
C ASP A 129 20.14 30.24 1.86
N ASP A 130 20.76 31.04 0.98
CA ASP A 130 20.30 32.40 0.66
C ASP A 130 18.93 32.44 -0.03
N VAL A 131 18.23 33.57 0.13
CA VAL A 131 16.90 33.81 -0.48
C VAL A 131 17.03 33.71 -2.01
N GLY A 132 16.10 33.01 -2.65
CA GLY A 132 16.10 32.83 -4.12
C GLY A 132 16.82 31.56 -4.62
N LEU A 133 17.58 30.85 -3.79
CA LEU A 133 18.29 29.61 -4.18
C LEU A 133 17.38 28.37 -4.30
N GLY A 134 16.06 28.53 -4.19
CA GLY A 134 15.15 27.40 -4.41
C GLY A 134 15.02 26.44 -3.23
N LYS A 135 15.06 26.93 -1.98
CA LYS A 135 14.81 26.12 -0.76
C LYS A 135 13.53 25.28 -0.83
N THR A 136 12.48 25.79 -1.47
CA THR A 136 11.23 25.04 -1.73
C THR A 136 11.46 23.84 -2.65
N ILE A 137 12.27 24.01 -3.70
CA ILE A 137 12.65 22.93 -4.61
C ILE A 137 13.47 21.88 -3.85
N GLU A 138 14.45 22.30 -3.05
CA GLU A 138 15.28 21.40 -2.23
C GLU A 138 14.46 20.60 -1.22
N ALA A 139 13.50 21.25 -0.55
CA ALA A 139 12.56 20.58 0.35
C ALA A 139 11.69 19.58 -0.41
N GLY A 140 11.16 19.95 -1.57
CA GLY A 140 10.39 19.07 -2.45
C GLY A 140 11.20 17.85 -2.90
N LEU A 141 12.47 18.03 -3.26
CA LEU A 141 13.37 16.94 -3.64
C LEU A 141 13.63 15.98 -2.48
N CYS A 142 13.83 16.50 -1.27
CA CYS A 142 13.96 15.67 -0.07
C CYS A 142 12.69 14.85 0.18
N ILE A 143 11.52 15.46 0.01
CA ILE A 143 10.23 14.78 0.17
C ILE A 143 10.07 13.67 -0.88
N LEU A 144 10.27 13.98 -2.17
CA LEU A 144 10.16 13.03 -3.27
C LEU A 144 11.10 11.83 -3.07
N GLU A 145 12.35 12.07 -2.65
CA GLU A 145 13.32 11.01 -2.43
C GLU A 145 12.96 10.14 -1.22
N LEU A 146 12.45 10.74 -0.13
CA LEU A 146 11.99 9.99 1.03
C LEU A 146 10.76 9.13 0.70
N MET A 147 9.83 9.63 -0.11
CA MET A 147 8.67 8.86 -0.60
C MET A 147 9.10 7.72 -1.51
N ALA A 148 9.99 7.97 -2.47
CA ALA A 148 10.49 6.96 -3.41
C ALA A 148 11.15 5.79 -2.67
N ARG A 149 11.84 6.05 -1.55
CA ARG A 149 12.47 5.03 -0.70
C ARG A 149 11.55 4.47 0.39
N ARG A 150 10.25 4.81 0.36
CA ARG A 150 9.25 4.42 1.37
C ARG A 150 9.65 4.72 2.81
N ARG A 151 10.31 5.87 3.00
CA ARG A 151 10.68 6.42 4.32
C ARG A 151 9.71 7.51 4.80
N ALA A 152 8.81 7.96 3.94
CA ALA A 152 7.73 8.89 4.27
C ALA A 152 6.44 8.51 3.53
N ASP A 153 5.40 8.15 4.27
CA ASP A 153 4.08 7.81 3.72
C ASP A 153 3.07 8.97 3.85
N ARG A 154 3.33 9.92 4.77
CA ARG A 154 2.48 11.09 5.03
C ARG A 154 3.36 12.31 5.25
N ILE A 155 2.99 13.41 4.60
CA ILE A 155 3.74 14.68 4.64
C ILE A 155 2.80 15.76 5.15
N LEU A 156 3.27 16.53 6.12
CA LEU A 156 2.61 17.75 6.58
C LEU A 156 3.49 18.93 6.17
N VAL A 157 2.93 19.83 5.37
CA VAL A 157 3.58 21.07 4.95
C VAL A 157 2.89 22.21 5.70
N ILE A 158 3.65 22.96 6.49
CA ILE A 158 3.15 24.11 7.27
C ILE A 158 3.72 25.36 6.63
N VAL A 159 2.85 26.23 6.14
CA VAL A 159 3.22 27.40 5.33
C VAL A 159 2.40 28.61 5.77
N PRO A 160 2.96 29.84 5.78
CA PRO A 160 2.19 31.05 6.00
C PRO A 160 1.08 31.24 4.93
N PRO A 161 -0.05 31.89 5.25
CA PRO A 161 -1.19 31.99 4.34
C PRO A 161 -0.85 32.53 2.93
N GLY A 162 0.04 33.51 2.85
CA GLY A 162 0.40 34.14 1.57
C GLY A 162 1.29 33.30 0.64
N LEU A 163 1.77 32.13 1.09
CA LEU A 163 2.62 31.24 0.29
C LEU A 163 1.92 29.91 -0.04
N LEU A 164 0.63 29.75 0.31
CA LEU A 164 -0.11 28.51 0.07
C LEU A 164 -0.18 28.14 -1.41
N ASP A 165 -0.51 29.08 -2.29
CA ASP A 165 -0.64 28.80 -3.74
C ASP A 165 0.72 28.57 -4.43
N GLN A 166 1.81 29.05 -3.82
CA GLN A 166 3.16 28.88 -4.34
C GLN A 166 3.72 27.47 -4.02
N TRP A 167 3.25 26.85 -2.94
CA TRP A 167 3.66 25.51 -2.50
C TRP A 167 2.81 24.41 -3.13
#